data_AF-A0A7L3BE32-F1
#
_entry.id   AF-A0A7L3BE32-F1
#
_cell.length_a   1.000
_cell.length_b   1.000
_cell.length_c   1.000
_cell.angle_alpha   90.00
_cell.angle_beta   90.00
_cell.angle_gamma   90.00
#
_symmetry.space_group_name_H-M   'P 1'
#
loop_
_entity.id
_entity.type
_entity.pdbx_description
1 polymer ?
#
loop_
_entity_poly.entity_id
_entity_poly.type
_entity_poly.pdbx_seq_one_letter_code
_entity_poly.pdbx_strand_id
1 'polypeptide(L)'
;LSQMLALALLDRIVSVDKQQQWLLYLSNSGYLKVLVDSLTDDDLTLQSLLTPQPPLLKALYTYESKMAFLTRVAKSPQGALELLRSGVIVRLAQCQVYDMRPETDHPGMAQHLQAAGQVLQFLISHSDTIQAILRCQDVSVGSLRELASLTGIISKAALPGVLSELDIDVSEGTQMELQGHIGRFQRQCLGLLSRFGGSDRLRQFKLQDDNAEGDRMNKRDEIELAMQQICANVMEYCESLMLQSAPSFQHTVCLFTPSLSELTNRDGPRQDTQAPVVPYWHLPGLGIIVYLLKQSTSDFFSYYDSHRQSVNKLQNVEQLPPDEIKELCQSVMPAGVDKISTSQKYVLARQRLVKLINNRAKLLSLCSYIIETCLFIFWRHLEHYLLHCTPADSQDPLLSSRMSFKKGRLQDSFGSDSNLDFSSGLNRVSQHDIEQLQVEATNSFGESLQKKLLDIEGLYSKVRSRYTFIQALVRRIRGLLRISRT
;
A
#
# COMPACT_ATOMS: atom_id res chain seq x y z
N LEU A 1 -14.94 -12.75 11.34
CA LEU A 1 -14.56 -11.58 12.16
C LEU A 1 -14.71 -11.88 13.65
N SER A 2 -15.88 -12.31 14.13
CA SER A 2 -16.07 -12.74 15.54
C SER A 2 -15.13 -13.88 15.95
N GLN A 3 -14.99 -14.92 15.13
CA GLN A 3 -14.09 -16.05 15.41
C GLN A 3 -12.60 -15.67 15.40
N MET A 4 -12.15 -14.83 14.47
CA MET A 4 -10.76 -14.36 14.42
C MET A 4 -10.39 -13.51 15.64
N LEU A 5 -11.29 -12.62 16.06
CA LEU A 5 -11.09 -11.79 17.26
C LEU A 5 -11.09 -12.65 18.53
N ALA A 6 -11.96 -13.66 18.61
CA ALA A 6 -11.96 -14.61 19.71
C ALA A 6 -10.65 -15.43 19.76
N LEU A 7 -10.15 -15.90 18.63
CA LEU A 7 -8.87 -16.63 18.55
C LEU A 7 -7.67 -15.73 18.89
N ALA A 8 -7.65 -14.49 18.41
CA ALA A 8 -6.61 -13.52 18.78
C ALA A 8 -6.63 -13.17 20.27
N LEU A 9 -7.83 -13.12 20.89
CA LEU A 9 -7.96 -12.94 22.34
C LEU A 9 -7.46 -14.17 23.10
N LEU A 10 -7.85 -15.38 22.67
CA LEU A 10 -7.36 -16.64 23.25
C LEU A 10 -5.84 -16.75 23.13
N ASP A 11 -5.28 -16.36 21.98
CA ASP A 11 -3.84 -16.28 21.74
C ASP A 11 -3.14 -15.38 22.76
N ARG A 12 -3.74 -14.21 23.07
CA ARG A 12 -3.22 -13.31 24.09
C ARG A 12 -3.39 -13.85 25.50
N ILE A 13 -4.52 -14.47 25.83
CA ILE A 13 -4.76 -15.08 27.16
C ILE A 13 -3.72 -16.17 27.42
N VAL A 14 -3.52 -17.09 26.46
CA VAL A 14 -2.52 -18.16 26.57
C VAL A 14 -1.10 -17.59 26.62
N SER A 15 -0.83 -16.45 25.96
CA SER A 15 0.50 -15.80 26.03
C SER A 15 0.87 -15.27 27.43
N VAL A 16 -0.12 -14.96 28.27
CA VAL A 16 0.08 -14.43 29.63
C VAL A 16 -0.16 -15.51 30.69
N ASP A 17 -0.62 -16.71 30.29
CA ASP A 17 -0.92 -17.85 31.17
C ASP A 17 0.35 -18.58 31.65
N LYS A 18 1.09 -17.93 32.56
CA LYS A 18 2.32 -18.48 33.16
C LYS A 18 2.07 -19.77 33.95
N GLN A 19 0.86 -19.97 34.47
CA GLN A 19 0.49 -21.12 35.32
C GLN A 19 -0.23 -22.25 34.54
N GLN A 20 -0.40 -22.10 33.22
CA GLN A 20 -1.02 -23.09 32.33
C GLN A 20 -2.46 -23.47 32.72
N GLN A 21 -3.16 -22.62 33.49
CA GLN A 21 -4.52 -22.89 33.99
C GLN A 21 -5.56 -22.76 32.87
N TRP A 22 -5.38 -21.77 32.00
CA TRP A 22 -6.24 -21.58 30.84
C TRP A 22 -6.00 -22.65 29.79
N LEU A 23 -4.74 -23.03 29.57
CA LEU A 23 -4.43 -24.15 28.68
C LEU A 23 -5.12 -25.44 29.13
N LEU A 24 -5.00 -25.80 30.41
CA LEU A 24 -5.65 -26.98 30.98
C LEU A 24 -7.18 -26.91 30.87
N TYR A 25 -7.77 -25.76 31.15
CA TYR A 25 -9.21 -25.55 30.99
C TYR A 25 -9.66 -25.74 29.52
N LEU A 26 -8.92 -25.17 28.57
CA LEU A 26 -9.22 -25.28 27.14
C LEU A 26 -9.08 -26.70 26.62
N SER A 27 -8.13 -27.48 27.14
CA SER A 27 -7.99 -28.89 26.80
C SER A 27 -9.10 -29.74 27.43
N ASN A 28 -9.29 -29.64 28.75
CA ASN A 28 -10.26 -30.46 29.50
C ASN A 28 -11.72 -30.19 29.09
N SER A 29 -12.02 -28.95 28.69
CA SER A 29 -13.36 -28.58 28.19
C SER A 29 -13.57 -28.93 26.72
N GLY A 30 -12.57 -29.51 26.04
CA GLY A 30 -12.65 -29.96 24.66
C GLY A 30 -12.49 -28.87 23.59
N TYR A 31 -12.32 -27.60 23.97
CA TYR A 31 -12.17 -26.48 23.03
C TYR A 31 -10.96 -26.67 22.11
N LEU A 32 -9.83 -27.17 22.66
CA LEU A 32 -8.63 -27.43 21.88
C LEU A 32 -8.86 -28.51 20.82
N LYS A 33 -9.64 -29.55 21.16
CA LYS A 33 -9.99 -30.63 20.23
C LYS A 33 -10.92 -30.14 19.13
N VAL A 34 -11.97 -29.39 19.47
CA VAL A 34 -12.89 -28.80 18.49
C VAL A 34 -12.15 -27.88 17.52
N LEU A 35 -11.17 -27.11 18.01
CA LEU A 35 -10.37 -26.24 17.17
C LEU A 35 -9.50 -27.04 16.18
N VAL A 36 -8.84 -28.09 16.65
CA VAL A 36 -8.03 -28.99 15.81
C VAL A 36 -8.88 -29.74 14.79
N ASP A 37 -10.05 -30.22 15.19
CA ASP A 37 -10.98 -30.90 14.30
C ASP A 37 -11.50 -29.95 13.20
N SER A 38 -11.66 -28.66 13.51
CA SER A 38 -12.11 -27.65 12.53
C SER A 38 -11.08 -27.32 11.44
N LEU A 39 -9.85 -27.81 11.53
CA LEU A 39 -8.83 -27.60 10.49
C LEU A 39 -9.20 -28.32 9.19
N THR A 40 -9.83 -29.49 9.27
CA THR A 40 -10.29 -30.23 8.10
C THR A 40 -11.47 -29.55 7.41
N ASP A 41 -12.31 -28.84 8.16
CA ASP A 41 -13.42 -28.07 7.60
C ASP A 41 -12.92 -26.87 6.77
N ASP A 42 -11.75 -26.33 7.12
CA ASP A 42 -11.14 -25.22 6.40
C ASP A 42 -10.48 -25.68 5.09
N ASP A 43 -10.17 -26.97 4.93
CA ASP A 43 -9.39 -27.52 3.81
C ASP A 43 -9.98 -27.13 2.45
N LEU A 44 -11.21 -27.56 2.15
CA LEU A 44 -11.90 -27.23 0.88
C LEU A 44 -11.98 -25.72 0.61
N THR A 45 -12.11 -24.91 1.67
CA THR A 45 -12.18 -23.46 1.54
C THR A 45 -10.81 -22.88 1.18
N LEU A 46 -9.73 -23.39 1.78
CA LEU A 46 -8.36 -22.98 1.46
C LEU A 46 -7.96 -23.45 0.06
N GLN A 47 -8.36 -24.65 -0.35
CA GLN A 47 -8.20 -25.13 -1.72
C GLN A 47 -8.84 -24.17 -2.74
N SER A 48 -10.06 -23.67 -2.45
CA SER A 48 -10.74 -22.71 -3.33
C SER A 48 -10.02 -21.36 -3.46
N LEU A 49 -9.15 -21.00 -2.51
CA LEU A 49 -8.34 -19.77 -2.58
C LEU A 49 -7.14 -19.87 -3.51
N LEU A 50 -6.75 -21.09 -3.90
CA LEU A 50 -5.69 -21.33 -4.86
C LEU A 50 -6.18 -21.21 -6.32
N THR A 51 -7.45 -20.85 -6.53
CA THR A 51 -8.02 -20.59 -7.86
C THR A 51 -7.80 -19.13 -8.30
N PRO A 52 -7.68 -18.83 -9.61
CA PRO A 52 -7.26 -17.52 -10.13
C PRO A 52 -8.19 -16.34 -9.81
N GLN A 53 -9.38 -16.59 -9.28
CA GLN A 53 -10.26 -15.56 -8.71
C GLN A 53 -10.70 -16.00 -7.31
N PRO A 54 -9.85 -15.83 -6.29
CA PRO A 54 -10.17 -16.27 -4.95
C PRO A 54 -11.38 -15.48 -4.44
N PRO A 55 -12.49 -16.14 -4.08
CA PRO A 55 -13.73 -15.44 -3.82
C PRO A 55 -13.66 -14.54 -2.58
N LEU A 56 -12.91 -14.91 -1.53
CA LEU A 56 -12.80 -14.14 -0.26
C LEU A 56 -11.56 -14.54 0.60
N LEU A 57 -10.58 -13.64 0.83
CA LEU A 57 -9.40 -13.87 1.71
C LEU A 57 -9.73 -14.14 3.21
N LYS A 58 -10.99 -13.99 3.62
CA LYS A 58 -11.45 -14.20 5.01
C LYS A 58 -11.14 -15.61 5.52
N ALA A 59 -11.23 -16.63 4.66
CA ALA A 59 -10.96 -18.01 5.04
C ALA A 59 -9.48 -18.20 5.37
N LEU A 60 -8.58 -17.60 4.56
CA LEU A 60 -7.14 -17.57 4.83
C LEU A 60 -6.83 -16.96 6.18
N TYR A 61 -7.34 -15.76 6.46
CA TYR A 61 -7.06 -15.08 7.72
C TYR A 61 -7.66 -15.79 8.94
N THR A 62 -8.80 -16.48 8.78
CA THR A 62 -9.41 -17.27 9.86
C THR A 62 -8.55 -18.49 10.17
N TYR A 63 -8.11 -19.19 9.13
CA TYR A 63 -7.20 -20.31 9.25
C TYR A 63 -5.84 -19.92 9.82
N GLU A 64 -5.26 -18.81 9.36
CA GLU A 64 -4.03 -18.24 9.89
C GLU A 64 -4.15 -17.93 11.39
N SER A 65 -5.30 -17.39 11.82
CA SER A 65 -5.57 -17.14 13.25
C SER A 65 -5.64 -18.44 14.07
N LYS A 66 -6.19 -19.53 13.51
CA LYS A 66 -6.19 -20.85 14.16
C LYS A 66 -4.77 -21.39 14.28
N MET A 67 -4.00 -21.37 13.20
CA MET A 67 -2.62 -21.87 13.15
C MET A 67 -1.68 -21.07 14.07
N ALA A 68 -1.84 -19.75 14.14
CA ALA A 68 -1.08 -18.89 15.05
C ALA A 68 -1.34 -19.27 16.52
N PHE A 69 -2.60 -19.47 16.89
CA PHE A 69 -2.98 -19.93 18.23
C PHE A 69 -2.41 -21.31 18.56
N LEU A 70 -2.56 -22.29 17.67
CA LEU A 70 -2.02 -23.65 17.85
C LEU A 70 -0.50 -23.63 17.98
N THR A 71 0.19 -22.83 17.16
CA THR A 71 1.65 -22.65 17.23
C THR A 71 2.07 -22.04 18.56
N ARG A 72 1.30 -21.10 19.11
CA ARG A 72 1.57 -20.55 20.44
C ARG A 72 1.41 -21.59 21.53
N VAL A 73 0.33 -22.37 21.51
CA VAL A 73 0.09 -23.46 22.47
C VAL A 73 1.26 -24.46 22.43
N ALA A 74 1.75 -24.79 21.23
CA ALA A 74 2.88 -25.69 21.01
C ALA A 74 4.24 -25.19 21.57
N LYS A 75 4.39 -23.88 21.86
CA LYS A 75 5.63 -23.35 22.47
C LYS A 75 5.82 -23.81 23.92
N SER A 76 4.76 -24.29 24.57
CA SER A 76 4.84 -24.89 25.91
C SER A 76 4.92 -26.42 25.81
N PRO A 77 5.73 -27.09 26.65
CA PRO A 77 5.86 -28.55 26.59
C PRO A 77 4.53 -29.26 26.90
N GLN A 78 3.73 -28.70 27.81
CA GLN A 78 2.41 -29.21 28.14
C GLN A 78 1.41 -28.98 27.01
N GLY A 79 1.41 -27.80 26.37
CA GLY A 79 0.53 -27.51 25.24
C GLY A 79 0.85 -28.34 24.00
N ALA A 80 2.13 -28.60 23.74
CA ALA A 80 2.55 -29.52 22.68
C ALA A 80 1.98 -30.94 22.91
N LEU A 81 2.03 -31.44 24.16
CA LEU A 81 1.47 -32.74 24.51
C LEU A 81 -0.06 -32.79 24.33
N GLU A 82 -0.77 -31.75 24.76
CA GLU A 82 -2.22 -31.65 24.59
C GLU A 82 -2.64 -31.54 23.11
N LEU A 83 -1.85 -30.86 22.28
CA LEU A 83 -2.05 -30.82 20.83
C LEU A 83 -1.84 -32.16 20.14
N LEU A 84 -0.87 -32.95 20.61
CA LEU A 84 -0.68 -34.31 20.12
C LEU A 84 -1.85 -35.22 20.53
N ARG A 85 -2.34 -35.08 21.77
CA ARG A 85 -3.53 -35.80 22.26
C ARG A 85 -4.80 -35.43 21.50
N SER A 86 -4.93 -34.18 21.05
CA SER A 86 -6.05 -33.76 20.21
C SER A 86 -5.92 -34.19 18.74
N GLY A 87 -4.80 -34.82 18.36
CA GLY A 87 -4.60 -35.39 17.03
C GLY A 87 -4.24 -34.36 15.95
N VAL A 88 -3.61 -33.25 16.32
CA VAL A 88 -3.32 -32.15 15.38
C VAL A 88 -2.57 -32.61 14.13
N ILE A 89 -1.59 -33.50 14.29
CA ILE A 89 -0.79 -34.03 13.15
C ILE A 89 -1.67 -34.83 12.19
N VAL A 90 -2.61 -35.61 12.72
CA VAL A 90 -3.53 -36.41 11.89
C VAL A 90 -4.47 -35.49 11.10
N ARG A 91 -4.99 -34.43 11.73
CA ARG A 91 -5.86 -33.46 11.05
C ARG A 91 -5.11 -32.66 9.99
N LEU A 92 -3.88 -32.24 10.28
CA LEU A 92 -3.04 -31.54 9.30
C LEU A 92 -2.68 -32.46 8.11
N ALA A 93 -2.38 -33.73 8.36
CA ALA A 93 -2.10 -34.70 7.29
C ALA A 93 -3.33 -35.05 6.43
N GLN A 94 -4.54 -34.74 6.89
CA GLN A 94 -5.78 -34.91 6.12
C GLN A 94 -6.10 -33.72 5.22
N CYS A 95 -5.44 -32.57 5.41
CA CYS A 95 -5.66 -31.37 4.63
C CYS A 95 -4.91 -31.46 3.28
N GLN A 96 -5.66 -31.65 2.19
CA GLN A 96 -5.09 -31.76 0.84
C GLN A 96 -4.54 -30.44 0.32
N VAL A 97 -4.92 -29.31 0.93
CA VAL A 97 -4.34 -28.00 0.58
C VAL A 97 -2.82 -27.96 0.74
N TYR A 98 -2.24 -28.81 1.61
CA TYR A 98 -0.78 -28.89 1.78
C TYR A 98 -0.09 -29.73 0.71
N ASP A 99 -0.80 -30.67 0.10
CA ASP A 99 -0.34 -31.46 -1.04
C ASP A 99 -0.48 -30.68 -2.35
N MET A 100 -1.39 -29.71 -2.38
CA MET A 100 -1.45 -28.69 -3.41
C MET A 100 -0.29 -27.72 -3.23
N ARG A 101 0.86 -28.07 -3.82
CA ARG A 101 1.89 -27.06 -4.10
C ARG A 101 1.19 -25.90 -4.83
N PRO A 102 1.43 -24.63 -4.45
CA PRO A 102 1.23 -23.56 -5.41
C PRO A 102 2.15 -23.93 -6.57
N GLU A 103 1.59 -24.48 -7.65
CA GLU A 103 2.36 -24.63 -8.87
C GLU A 103 2.73 -23.20 -9.26
N THR A 104 4.00 -22.86 -9.02
CA THR A 104 4.66 -21.69 -9.59
C THR A 104 4.49 -21.66 -11.12
N ASP A 105 4.17 -22.82 -11.69
CA ASP A 105 3.85 -23.05 -13.09
C ASP A 105 2.36 -22.88 -13.39
N HIS A 106 1.69 -21.86 -12.83
CA HIS A 106 0.54 -21.32 -13.55
C HIS A 106 1.07 -20.73 -14.85
N PRO A 107 0.71 -21.27 -16.04
CA PRO A 107 1.22 -20.73 -17.30
C PRO A 107 0.89 -19.25 -17.43
N GLY A 108 -0.22 -18.78 -16.85
CA GLY A 108 -0.53 -17.35 -16.75
C GLY A 108 0.45 -16.57 -15.85
N MET A 109 0.78 -17.06 -14.65
CA MET A 109 1.67 -16.36 -13.71
C MET A 109 3.11 -16.28 -14.25
N ALA A 110 3.63 -17.39 -14.78
CA ALA A 110 4.94 -17.43 -15.42
C ALA A 110 4.98 -16.58 -16.70
N GLN A 111 3.92 -16.58 -17.53
CA GLN A 111 3.80 -15.68 -18.68
C GLN A 111 3.75 -14.21 -18.26
N HIS A 112 3.07 -13.88 -17.15
CA HIS A 112 3.03 -12.52 -16.62
C HIS A 112 4.41 -12.07 -16.10
N LEU A 113 5.17 -12.95 -15.45
CA LEU A 113 6.52 -12.66 -14.97
C LEU A 113 7.53 -12.56 -16.13
N GLN A 114 7.45 -13.44 -17.12
CA GLN A 114 8.28 -13.35 -18.34
C GLN A 114 8.00 -12.06 -19.12
N ALA A 115 6.72 -11.69 -19.28
CA ALA A 115 6.34 -10.42 -19.89
C ALA A 115 6.85 -9.23 -19.07
N ALA A 116 6.76 -9.29 -17.73
CA ALA A 116 7.32 -8.28 -16.84
C ALA A 116 8.84 -8.14 -17.02
N GLY A 117 9.56 -9.25 -17.19
CA GLY A 117 11.00 -9.26 -17.48
C GLY A 117 11.36 -8.61 -18.81
N GLN A 118 10.61 -8.90 -19.89
CA GLN A 118 10.79 -8.24 -21.18
C GLN A 118 10.52 -6.73 -21.11
N VAL A 119 9.45 -6.34 -20.41
CA VAL A 119 9.12 -4.94 -20.18
C VAL A 119 10.24 -4.26 -19.38
N LEU A 120 10.73 -4.89 -18.30
CA LEU A 120 11.84 -4.37 -17.51
C LEU A 120 13.09 -4.13 -18.36
N GLN A 121 13.44 -5.07 -19.24
CA GLN A 121 14.56 -4.92 -20.16
C GLN A 121 14.37 -3.74 -21.11
N PHE A 122 13.15 -3.55 -21.64
CA PHE A 122 12.79 -2.38 -22.45
C PHE A 122 12.92 -1.07 -21.65
N LEU A 123 12.50 -1.05 -20.39
CA LEU A 123 12.64 0.13 -19.54
C LEU A 123 14.12 0.47 -19.33
N ILE A 124 14.98 -0.53 -19.22
CA ILE A 124 16.41 -0.34 -18.98
C ILE A 124 17.11 0.12 -20.24
N SER A 125 16.80 -0.47 -21.40
CA SER A 125 17.39 -0.04 -22.68
C SER A 125 17.04 1.40 -23.05
N HIS A 126 15.95 1.94 -22.50
CA HIS A 126 15.50 3.33 -22.70
C HIS A 126 15.57 4.16 -21.42
N SER A 127 16.52 3.86 -20.53
CA SER A 127 16.56 4.45 -19.19
C SER A 127 16.61 5.97 -19.19
N ASP A 128 17.30 6.61 -20.14
CA ASP A 128 17.44 8.07 -20.19
C ASP A 128 16.11 8.76 -20.49
N THR A 129 15.35 8.26 -21.46
CA THR A 129 14.01 8.74 -21.80
C THR A 129 13.05 8.54 -20.63
N ILE A 130 13.09 7.37 -20.01
CA ILE A 130 12.23 7.04 -18.86
C ILE A 130 12.55 7.94 -17.67
N GLN A 131 13.83 8.17 -17.38
CA GLN A 131 14.23 9.11 -16.34
C GLN A 131 13.78 10.54 -16.67
N ALA A 132 13.79 10.96 -17.93
CA ALA A 132 13.29 12.27 -18.34
C ALA A 132 11.77 12.39 -18.11
N ILE A 133 10.98 11.37 -18.43
CA ILE A 133 9.54 11.33 -18.17
C ILE A 133 9.26 11.32 -16.66
N LEU A 134 9.98 10.50 -15.88
CA LEU A 134 9.85 10.46 -14.41
C LEU A 134 10.22 11.78 -13.73
N ARG A 135 11.12 12.58 -14.33
CA ARG A 135 11.37 13.96 -13.88
C ARG A 135 10.22 14.91 -14.19
N CYS A 136 9.36 14.59 -15.15
CA CYS A 136 8.13 15.30 -15.50
C CYS A 136 8.29 16.81 -15.50
N GLN A 137 9.16 17.38 -16.33
CA GLN A 137 9.43 18.83 -16.28
C GLN A 137 8.22 19.68 -16.71
N ASP A 138 7.39 19.13 -17.60
CA ASP A 138 6.13 19.72 -18.04
C ASP A 138 4.93 19.11 -17.29
N VAL A 139 3.89 19.92 -17.04
CA VAL A 139 2.67 19.54 -16.31
C VAL A 139 1.43 19.63 -17.21
N SER A 140 1.60 19.54 -18.52
CA SER A 140 0.48 19.38 -19.44
C SER A 140 -0.29 18.07 -19.19
N VAL A 141 -1.56 18.06 -19.58
CA VAL A 141 -2.43 16.87 -19.49
C VAL A 141 -1.80 15.65 -20.16
N GLY A 142 -1.12 15.86 -21.30
CA GLY A 142 -0.44 14.80 -22.06
C GLY A 142 0.72 14.20 -21.26
N SER A 143 1.63 15.07 -20.79
CA SER A 143 2.81 14.68 -20.00
C SER A 143 2.43 13.95 -18.71
N LEU A 144 1.38 14.40 -18.02
CA LEU A 144 0.90 13.73 -16.81
C LEU A 144 0.25 12.37 -17.09
N ARG A 145 -0.46 12.21 -18.21
CA ARG A 145 -1.05 10.94 -18.62
C ARG A 145 0.03 9.93 -19.02
N GLU A 146 1.08 10.40 -19.69
CA GLU A 146 2.26 9.60 -20.00
C GLU A 146 2.95 9.14 -18.72
N LEU A 147 3.20 10.06 -17.77
CA LEU A 147 3.77 9.72 -16.47
C LEU A 147 2.90 8.74 -15.68
N ALA A 148 1.57 8.93 -15.67
CA ALA A 148 0.64 7.99 -15.04
C ALA A 148 0.76 6.59 -15.65
N SER A 149 0.83 6.50 -16.99
CA SER A 149 0.97 5.20 -17.66
C SER A 149 2.31 4.55 -17.35
N LEU A 150 3.40 5.32 -17.43
CA LEU A 150 4.75 4.84 -17.15
C LEU A 150 4.91 4.34 -15.71
N THR A 151 4.39 5.08 -14.73
CA THR A 151 4.43 4.67 -13.32
C THR A 151 3.64 3.38 -13.05
N GLY A 152 2.53 3.16 -13.77
CA GLY A 152 1.76 1.91 -13.68
C GLY A 152 2.44 0.71 -14.37
N ILE A 153 3.30 0.96 -15.37
CA ILE A 153 4.15 -0.08 -15.96
C ILE A 153 5.28 -0.43 -15.00
N ILE A 154 5.97 0.58 -14.45
CA ILE A 154 7.05 0.39 -13.47
C ILE A 154 6.54 -0.34 -12.23
N SER A 155 5.32 -0.02 -11.75
CA SER A 155 4.76 -0.66 -10.55
C SER A 155 4.65 -2.18 -10.63
N LYS A 156 4.58 -2.73 -11.85
CA LYS A 156 4.38 -4.15 -12.14
C LYS A 156 5.61 -4.84 -12.70
N ALA A 157 6.46 -4.11 -13.42
CA ALA A 157 7.61 -4.67 -14.12
C ALA A 157 8.94 -4.52 -13.35
N ALA A 158 9.12 -3.44 -12.59
CA ALA A 158 10.39 -3.16 -11.90
C ALA A 158 10.44 -3.77 -10.49
N LEU A 159 10.05 -5.03 -10.35
CA LEU A 159 9.99 -5.71 -9.05
C LEU A 159 11.15 -6.70 -8.89
N PRO A 160 11.76 -6.84 -7.69
CA PRO A 160 12.86 -7.78 -7.47
C PRO A 160 12.53 -9.24 -7.83
N GLY A 161 11.28 -9.68 -7.61
CA GLY A 161 10.86 -11.04 -7.95
C GLY A 161 10.89 -11.38 -9.45
N VAL A 162 10.91 -10.38 -10.32
CA VAL A 162 11.05 -10.58 -11.78
C VAL A 162 12.44 -11.10 -12.13
N LEU A 163 13.46 -10.80 -11.32
CA LEU A 163 14.83 -11.22 -11.55
C LEU A 163 15.01 -12.73 -11.34
N SER A 164 14.29 -13.31 -10.39
CA SER A 164 14.37 -14.74 -10.06
C SER A 164 13.88 -15.65 -11.19
N GLU A 165 13.00 -15.16 -12.08
CA GLU A 165 12.53 -15.90 -13.26
C GLU A 165 13.41 -15.68 -14.49
N LEU A 166 14.15 -14.57 -14.53
CA LEU A 166 15.16 -14.31 -15.57
C LEU A 166 16.46 -15.10 -15.32
N ASP A 167 16.58 -15.72 -14.15
CA ASP A 167 17.80 -16.33 -13.58
C ASP A 167 18.26 -17.64 -14.27
N ILE A 168 17.62 -18.04 -15.38
CA ILE A 168 17.96 -19.30 -16.05
C ILE A 168 19.33 -19.23 -16.78
N ASP A 169 19.89 -18.04 -17.07
CA ASP A 169 21.19 -17.92 -17.79
C ASP A 169 21.99 -16.60 -17.57
N VAL A 170 21.67 -15.77 -16.56
CA VAL A 170 22.24 -14.42 -16.44
C VAL A 170 23.48 -14.38 -15.53
N SER A 171 24.59 -13.80 -16.02
CA SER A 171 25.83 -13.59 -15.24
C SER A 171 25.59 -12.70 -14.01
N GLU A 172 26.22 -13.01 -12.87
CA GLU A 172 26.12 -12.25 -11.60
C GLU A 172 26.32 -10.74 -11.80
N GLY A 173 27.20 -10.33 -12.72
CA GLY A 173 27.43 -8.92 -13.04
C GLY A 173 26.23 -8.22 -13.69
N THR A 174 25.50 -8.92 -14.57
CA THR A 174 24.31 -8.40 -15.25
C THR A 174 23.12 -8.33 -14.29
N GLN A 175 23.00 -9.29 -13.36
CA GLN A 175 22.00 -9.26 -12.30
C GLN A 175 22.18 -8.03 -11.39
N MET A 176 23.42 -7.69 -11.04
CA MET A 176 23.74 -6.53 -10.22
C MET A 176 23.43 -5.19 -10.93
N GLU A 177 23.69 -5.10 -12.24
CA GLU A 177 23.33 -3.92 -13.05
C GLU A 177 21.81 -3.73 -13.10
N LEU A 178 21.08 -4.81 -13.40
CA LEU A 178 19.62 -4.87 -13.48
C LEU A 178 18.97 -4.45 -12.15
N GLN A 179 19.51 -4.94 -11.03
CA GLN A 179 19.11 -4.51 -9.68
C GLN A 179 19.40 -3.02 -9.41
N GLY A 180 20.52 -2.50 -9.91
CA GLY A 180 20.86 -1.07 -9.83
C GLY A 180 19.87 -0.19 -10.58
N HIS A 181 19.36 -0.63 -11.72
CA HIS A 181 18.29 0.06 -12.46
C HIS A 181 16.95 0.04 -11.70
N ILE A 182 16.53 -1.10 -11.16
CA ILE A 182 15.31 -1.21 -10.32
C ILE A 182 15.39 -0.23 -9.15
N GLY A 183 16.52 -0.20 -8.44
CA GLY A 183 16.71 0.73 -7.33
C GLY A 183 16.62 2.21 -7.75
N ARG A 184 17.07 2.57 -8.96
CA ARG A 184 16.91 3.92 -9.50
C ARG A 184 15.46 4.26 -9.80
N PHE A 185 14.73 3.37 -10.48
CA PHE A 185 13.29 3.55 -10.74
C PHE A 185 12.51 3.69 -9.44
N GLN A 186 12.83 2.87 -8.44
CA GLN A 186 12.21 2.97 -7.12
C GLN A 186 12.37 4.34 -6.51
N ARG A 187 13.60 4.87 -6.44
CA ARG A 187 13.84 6.21 -5.86
C ARG A 187 13.12 7.31 -6.62
N GLN A 188 13.11 7.24 -7.95
CA GLN A 188 12.41 8.23 -8.78
C GLN A 188 10.90 8.18 -8.58
N CYS A 189 10.31 6.98 -8.56
CA CYS A 189 8.88 6.80 -8.28
C CYS A 189 8.51 7.31 -6.89
N LEU A 190 9.28 6.98 -5.85
CA LEU A 190 9.06 7.50 -4.50
C LEU A 190 9.13 9.03 -4.44
N GLY A 191 10.05 9.63 -5.20
CA GLY A 191 10.16 11.09 -5.34
C GLY A 191 8.88 11.76 -5.87
N LEU A 192 8.09 11.05 -6.69
CA LEU A 192 6.84 11.56 -7.25
C LEU A 192 5.78 11.82 -6.18
N LEU A 193 5.78 11.08 -5.06
CA LEU A 193 4.81 11.28 -3.99
C LEU A 193 4.92 12.68 -3.37
N SER A 194 6.16 13.16 -3.16
CA SER A 194 6.39 14.53 -2.65
C SER A 194 5.95 15.61 -3.63
N ARG A 195 5.94 15.29 -4.93
CA ARG A 195 5.56 16.22 -5.99
C ARG A 195 4.06 16.26 -6.26
N PHE A 196 3.39 15.11 -6.26
CA PHE A 196 2.01 14.96 -6.71
C PHE A 196 1.02 14.61 -5.59
N GLY A 197 1.50 14.28 -4.38
CA GLY A 197 0.64 13.90 -3.25
C GLY A 197 -0.16 15.05 -2.61
N GLY A 198 0.03 16.29 -3.06
CA GLY A 198 -0.56 17.50 -2.45
C GLY A 198 -1.49 18.30 -3.37
N SER A 199 -2.66 18.71 -2.87
CA SER A 199 -3.65 19.53 -3.60
C SER A 199 -3.23 21.01 -3.76
N ASP A 200 -2.33 21.52 -2.92
CA ASP A 200 -1.89 22.92 -2.98
C ASP A 200 -1.14 23.29 -4.28
N ARG A 201 -0.55 22.31 -4.97
CA ARG A 201 0.08 22.57 -6.28
C ARG A 201 -0.93 22.64 -7.42
N LEU A 202 -2.08 21.98 -7.31
CA LEU A 202 -3.23 22.22 -8.21
C LEU A 202 -3.70 23.69 -8.13
N ARG A 203 -3.44 24.38 -7.01
CA ARG A 203 -3.68 25.82 -6.86
C ARG A 203 -2.60 26.68 -7.52
N GLN A 204 -1.33 26.26 -7.53
CA GLN A 204 -0.27 26.97 -8.26
C GLN A 204 -0.48 26.90 -9.78
N PHE A 205 -1.01 25.79 -10.31
CA PHE A 205 -1.38 25.67 -11.74
C PHE A 205 -2.60 26.53 -12.14
N LYS A 206 -3.34 27.13 -11.18
CA LYS A 206 -4.44 28.07 -11.49
C LYS A 206 -3.95 29.40 -12.06
N LEU A 207 -2.67 29.74 -11.93
CA LEU A 207 -2.15 31.08 -12.20
C LEU A 207 -1.50 31.24 -13.58
N GLN A 208 -1.38 30.18 -14.40
CA GLN A 208 -0.53 30.23 -15.60
C GLN A 208 -1.24 30.10 -16.97
N ASP A 209 -2.56 29.85 -17.03
CA ASP A 209 -3.26 29.67 -18.32
C ASP A 209 -4.31 30.76 -18.55
N ASP A 210 -4.18 31.49 -19.67
CA ASP A 210 -4.93 32.70 -20.01
C ASP A 210 -5.92 32.48 -21.18
N ASN A 211 -6.64 31.34 -21.20
CA ASN A 211 -7.59 31.00 -22.28
C ASN A 211 -8.96 30.51 -21.79
N ALA A 212 -10.03 30.77 -22.56
CA ALA A 212 -11.46 30.53 -22.31
C ALA A 212 -11.87 29.53 -21.20
N GLU A 213 -12.69 29.99 -20.25
CA GLU A 213 -13.08 29.31 -18.99
C GLU A 213 -13.64 27.88 -19.15
N GLY A 214 -14.36 27.58 -20.23
CA GLY A 214 -14.97 26.26 -20.46
C GLY A 214 -13.96 25.13 -20.74
N ASP A 215 -12.82 25.44 -21.37
CA ASP A 215 -11.74 24.48 -21.63
C ASP A 215 -10.85 24.26 -20.37
N ARG A 216 -10.74 25.30 -19.51
CA ARG A 216 -9.98 25.23 -18.24
C ARG A 216 -10.52 24.16 -17.29
N MET A 217 -11.85 24.08 -17.13
CA MET A 217 -12.44 23.11 -16.20
C MET A 217 -12.23 21.66 -16.65
N ASN A 218 -12.34 21.38 -17.95
CA ASN A 218 -12.10 20.05 -18.50
C ASN A 218 -10.64 19.61 -18.31
N LYS A 219 -9.69 20.49 -18.62
CA LYS A 219 -8.26 20.21 -18.43
C LYS A 219 -7.91 19.98 -16.96
N ARG A 220 -8.50 20.76 -16.05
CA ARG A 220 -8.27 20.62 -14.61
C ARG A 220 -8.69 19.26 -14.07
N ASP A 221 -9.88 18.80 -14.46
CA ASP A 221 -10.42 17.50 -14.07
C ASP A 221 -9.55 16.34 -14.59
N GLU A 222 -8.93 16.49 -15.78
CA GLU A 222 -8.00 15.50 -16.34
C GLU A 222 -6.62 15.52 -15.67
N ILE A 223 -6.10 16.71 -15.34
CA ILE A 223 -4.85 16.87 -14.56
C ILE A 223 -5.00 16.21 -13.18
N GLU A 224 -6.11 16.49 -12.49
CA GLU A 224 -6.41 15.94 -11.17
C GLU A 224 -6.47 14.41 -11.21
N LEU A 225 -7.15 13.85 -12.22
CA LEU A 225 -7.22 12.40 -12.40
C LEU A 225 -5.84 11.79 -12.66
N ALA A 226 -5.03 12.41 -13.52
CA ALA A 226 -3.69 11.91 -13.82
C ALA A 226 -2.76 11.94 -12.60
N MET A 227 -2.81 13.02 -11.80
CA MET A 227 -2.04 13.12 -10.55
C MET A 227 -2.43 12.05 -9.54
N GLN A 228 -3.73 11.81 -9.33
CA GLN A 228 -4.20 10.75 -8.44
C GLN A 228 -3.81 9.36 -8.95
N GLN A 229 -3.82 9.14 -10.27
CA GLN A 229 -3.36 7.89 -10.85
C GLN A 229 -1.86 7.65 -10.62
N ILE A 230 -1.03 8.68 -10.76
CA ILE A 230 0.41 8.61 -10.47
C ILE A 230 0.62 8.20 -9.00
N CYS A 231 -0.04 8.87 -8.06
CA CYS A 231 0.04 8.52 -6.65
C CYS A 231 -0.40 7.07 -6.39
N ALA A 232 -1.54 6.65 -6.95
CA ALA A 232 -2.02 5.28 -6.81
C ALA A 232 -1.02 4.24 -7.34
N ASN A 233 -0.44 4.46 -8.51
CA ASN A 233 0.54 3.54 -9.10
C ASN A 233 1.83 3.45 -8.27
N VAL A 234 2.31 4.56 -7.72
CA VAL A 234 3.48 4.55 -6.84
C VAL A 234 3.16 3.85 -5.51
N MET A 235 1.94 4.01 -4.99
CA MET A 235 1.49 3.29 -3.80
C MET A 235 1.36 1.78 -4.06
N GLU A 236 0.83 1.37 -5.20
CA GLU A 236 0.78 -0.03 -5.67
C GLU A 236 2.19 -0.63 -5.77
N TYR A 237 3.14 0.16 -6.28
CA TYR A 237 4.54 -0.26 -6.36
C TYR A 237 5.13 -0.47 -4.97
N CYS A 238 4.89 0.45 -4.02
CA CYS A 238 5.37 0.30 -2.65
C CYS A 238 4.76 -0.94 -1.97
N GLU A 239 3.46 -1.17 -2.14
CA GLU A 239 2.78 -2.36 -1.63
C GLU A 239 3.40 -3.64 -2.20
N SER A 240 3.60 -3.70 -3.52
CA SER A 240 4.19 -4.86 -4.21
C SER A 240 5.60 -5.16 -3.72
N LEU A 241 6.44 -4.14 -3.56
CA LEU A 241 7.80 -4.29 -3.00
C LEU A 241 7.78 -4.86 -1.58
N MET A 242 6.84 -4.40 -0.74
CA MET A 242 6.73 -4.87 0.64
C MET A 242 6.20 -6.30 0.74
N LEU A 243 5.28 -6.70 -0.14
CA LEU A 243 4.69 -8.03 -0.15
C LEU A 243 5.66 -9.09 -0.71
N GLN A 244 6.42 -8.78 -1.76
CA GLN A 244 7.33 -9.74 -2.38
C GLN A 244 8.60 -9.98 -1.57
N SER A 245 9.03 -8.98 -0.79
CA SER A 245 10.31 -9.02 -0.07
C SER A 245 10.21 -9.59 1.35
N ALA A 246 9.06 -10.14 1.74
CA ALA A 246 8.80 -10.63 3.10
C ALA A 246 8.54 -12.16 3.14
N PRO A 247 9.58 -13.01 3.02
CA PRO A 247 9.44 -14.45 3.20
C PRO A 247 9.19 -14.85 4.68
N SER A 248 9.37 -13.93 5.64
CA SER A 248 9.05 -14.13 7.06
C SER A 248 8.60 -12.80 7.72
N PHE A 249 7.70 -12.88 8.70
CA PHE A 249 7.14 -11.71 9.41
C PHE A 249 8.15 -10.80 10.14
N GLN A 250 9.43 -11.21 10.24
CA GLN A 250 10.47 -10.51 11.01
C GLN A 250 11.23 -9.46 10.20
N HIS A 251 11.19 -9.53 8.86
CA HIS A 251 11.92 -8.60 7.99
C HIS A 251 10.94 -7.82 7.12
N THR A 252 10.71 -6.55 7.47
CA THR A 252 10.00 -5.58 6.61
C THR A 252 11.04 -4.84 5.79
N VAL A 253 10.83 -4.73 4.47
CA VAL A 253 11.60 -3.79 3.64
C VAL A 253 11.19 -2.36 3.99
N CYS A 254 12.13 -1.60 4.53
CA CYS A 254 11.92 -0.19 4.86
C CYS A 254 12.06 0.66 3.60
N LEU A 255 10.94 1.13 3.07
CA LEU A 255 10.89 2.05 1.94
C LEU A 255 10.96 3.52 2.38
N PHE A 256 10.62 3.78 3.64
CA PHE A 256 10.57 5.13 4.22
C PHE A 256 11.34 5.17 5.54
N THR A 257 12.04 6.26 5.81
CA THR A 257 12.76 6.48 7.08
C THR A 257 11.77 6.79 8.21
N PRO A 258 12.14 6.62 9.51
CA PRO A 258 11.22 6.85 10.63
C PRO A 258 10.85 8.32 10.86
N SER A 259 11.33 9.26 10.03
CA SER A 259 10.99 10.67 10.21
C SER A 259 9.59 11.01 9.69
N LEU A 260 8.77 11.65 10.54
CA LEU A 260 7.52 12.28 10.12
C LEU A 260 7.65 13.79 9.89
N SER A 261 8.86 14.33 10.06
CA SER A 261 9.13 15.73 9.76
C SER A 261 8.79 16.04 8.30
N GLU A 262 7.96 17.05 8.13
CA GLU A 262 7.50 17.47 6.82
C GLU A 262 8.65 18.14 6.05
N LEU A 263 8.75 17.87 4.74
CA LEU A 263 9.47 18.71 3.78
C LEU A 263 8.74 20.07 3.56
N THR A 264 7.88 20.50 4.48
CA THR A 264 7.22 21.81 4.47
C THR A 264 8.20 22.89 4.88
N ASN A 265 9.19 23.19 4.03
CA ASN A 265 9.94 24.45 4.04
C ASN A 265 10.79 24.61 2.76
N ARG A 266 10.16 24.56 1.58
CA ARG A 266 10.74 25.19 0.38
C ARG A 266 9.72 26.05 -0.34
N ASP A 267 9.05 26.93 0.39
CA ASP A 267 8.38 28.11 -0.15
C ASP A 267 8.89 29.35 0.60
N GLY A 268 10.10 29.79 0.22
CA GLY A 268 10.56 31.16 0.42
C GLY A 268 10.63 31.82 -0.96
N PRO A 269 10.17 33.07 -1.14
CA PRO A 269 10.09 33.68 -2.46
C PRO A 269 11.44 34.29 -2.85
N ARG A 270 12.43 33.49 -3.26
CA ARG A 270 13.67 34.00 -3.92
C ARG A 270 14.25 33.01 -4.94
N GLN A 271 14.14 33.44 -6.20
CA GLN A 271 15.11 33.41 -7.31
C GLN A 271 15.93 32.15 -7.60
N ASP A 272 15.93 31.80 -8.89
CA ASP A 272 16.89 30.99 -9.64
C ASP A 272 18.21 30.69 -8.93
N THR A 273 18.45 29.41 -8.65
CA THR A 273 19.70 28.64 -8.82
C THR A 273 19.49 27.30 -8.12
N GLN A 274 19.40 26.22 -8.90
CA GLN A 274 19.50 24.81 -8.48
C GLN A 274 18.79 24.43 -7.17
N ALA A 275 17.64 23.78 -7.26
CA ALA A 275 17.11 23.01 -6.15
C ALA A 275 18.22 22.11 -5.56
N PRO A 276 18.56 22.17 -4.25
CA PRO A 276 19.51 21.25 -3.66
C PRO A 276 19.00 19.86 -3.97
N VAL A 277 19.78 19.16 -4.79
CA VAL A 277 19.56 17.77 -5.12
C VAL A 277 19.64 17.04 -3.79
N VAL A 278 18.51 16.61 -3.25
CA VAL A 278 18.51 15.62 -2.16
C VAL A 278 19.39 14.48 -2.67
N PRO A 279 20.48 14.11 -1.95
CA PRO A 279 21.38 13.08 -2.43
C PRO A 279 20.56 11.86 -2.85
N TYR A 280 20.86 11.34 -4.04
CA TYR A 280 20.21 10.22 -4.70
C TYR A 280 20.25 8.89 -3.92
N TRP A 281 20.72 8.94 -2.67
CA TRP A 281 20.89 7.87 -1.70
C TRP A 281 19.94 7.95 -0.50
N HIS A 282 19.20 9.07 -0.29
CA HIS A 282 18.36 9.22 0.90
C HIS A 282 16.92 8.75 0.63
N LEU A 283 16.44 7.80 1.43
CA LEU A 283 15.04 7.37 1.41
C LEU A 283 14.14 8.52 1.92
N PRO A 284 12.91 8.67 1.37
CA PRO A 284 11.94 9.63 1.88
C PRO A 284 11.51 9.27 3.32
N GLY A 285 11.13 10.27 4.11
CA GLY A 285 10.56 10.05 5.45
C GLY A 285 9.12 9.54 5.39
N LEU A 286 8.72 8.77 6.39
CA LEU A 286 7.35 8.27 6.56
C LEU A 286 6.30 9.40 6.63
N GLY A 287 6.73 10.64 6.89
CA GLY A 287 5.91 11.84 6.84
C GLY A 287 5.17 12.02 5.52
N ILE A 288 5.73 11.59 4.39
CA ILE A 288 5.03 11.69 3.08
C ILE A 288 3.78 10.82 3.02
N ILE A 289 3.81 9.65 3.66
CA ILE A 289 2.66 8.72 3.72
C ILE A 289 1.56 9.31 4.60
N VAL A 290 1.92 9.91 5.73
CA VAL A 290 0.96 10.57 6.62
C VAL A 290 0.35 11.80 5.95
N TYR A 291 1.15 12.58 5.24
CA TYR A 291 0.68 13.72 4.44
C TYR A 291 -0.32 13.26 3.37
N LEU A 292 0.07 12.28 2.54
CA LEU A 292 -0.80 11.73 1.49
C LEU A 292 -2.09 11.17 2.07
N LEU A 293 -2.03 10.44 3.19
CA LEU A 293 -3.21 9.92 3.88
C LEU A 293 -4.19 11.04 4.29
N LYS A 294 -3.69 12.11 4.93
CA LYS A 294 -4.51 13.26 5.34
C LYS A 294 -5.11 13.97 4.13
N GLN A 295 -4.30 14.17 3.08
CA GLN A 295 -4.72 14.84 1.86
C GLN A 295 -5.79 14.05 1.12
N SER A 296 -5.56 12.77 0.85
CA SER A 296 -6.55 11.87 0.23
C SER A 296 -7.83 11.79 1.07
N THR A 297 -7.73 11.73 2.40
CA THR A 297 -8.92 11.78 3.27
C THR A 297 -9.74 13.06 3.05
N SER A 298 -9.10 14.22 2.88
CA SER A 298 -9.78 15.49 2.59
C SER A 298 -10.39 15.51 1.18
N ASP A 299 -9.61 15.10 0.18
CA ASP A 299 -10.04 15.08 -1.22
C ASP A 299 -11.20 14.11 -1.43
N PHE A 300 -11.21 12.99 -0.72
CA PHE A 300 -12.31 12.03 -0.73
C PHE A 300 -13.67 12.69 -0.47
N PHE A 301 -13.80 13.49 0.61
CA PHE A 301 -15.06 14.14 0.93
C PHE A 301 -15.46 15.16 -0.14
N SER A 302 -14.49 15.90 -0.67
CA SER A 302 -14.74 16.84 -1.78
C SER A 302 -15.26 16.13 -3.04
N TYR A 303 -14.64 15.01 -3.41
CA TYR A 303 -15.08 14.19 -4.55
C TYR A 303 -16.44 13.55 -4.31
N TYR A 304 -16.70 13.10 -3.08
CA TYR A 304 -17.95 12.47 -2.70
C TYR A 304 -19.13 13.44 -2.77
N ASP A 305 -18.96 14.65 -2.21
CA ASP A 305 -19.97 15.70 -2.28
C ASP A 305 -20.21 16.15 -3.72
N SER A 306 -19.13 16.37 -4.50
CA SER A 306 -19.24 16.72 -5.92
C SER A 306 -19.96 15.63 -6.73
N HIS A 307 -19.62 14.36 -6.52
CA HIS A 307 -20.28 13.23 -7.16
C HIS A 307 -21.78 13.19 -6.81
N ARG A 308 -22.13 13.32 -5.53
CA ARG A 308 -23.52 13.32 -5.06
C ARG A 308 -24.32 14.48 -5.67
N GLN A 309 -23.73 15.67 -5.75
CA GLN A 309 -24.34 16.84 -6.38
C GLN A 309 -24.57 16.59 -7.88
N SER A 310 -23.58 16.08 -8.62
CA SER A 310 -23.73 15.78 -10.05
C SER A 310 -24.78 14.70 -10.31
N VAL A 311 -24.89 13.68 -9.47
CA VAL A 311 -25.95 12.65 -9.56
C VAL A 311 -27.34 13.28 -9.35
N ASN A 312 -27.50 14.16 -8.36
CA ASN A 312 -28.77 14.85 -8.12
C ASN A 312 -29.14 15.74 -9.33
N LYS A 313 -28.18 16.52 -9.84
CA LYS A 313 -28.36 17.33 -11.05
C LYS A 313 -28.79 16.47 -12.25
N LEU A 314 -28.22 15.27 -12.43
CA LEU A 314 -28.58 14.36 -13.51
C LEU A 314 -30.02 13.80 -13.38
N GLN A 315 -30.49 13.58 -12.16
CA GLN A 315 -31.87 13.15 -11.90
C GLN A 315 -32.87 14.26 -12.20
N ASN A 316 -32.50 15.52 -11.93
CA ASN A 316 -33.38 16.69 -12.02
C ASN A 316 -32.98 17.68 -13.15
N VAL A 317 -32.38 17.20 -14.25
CA VAL A 317 -31.81 18.06 -15.31
C VAL A 317 -32.79 19.10 -15.86
N GLU A 318 -34.05 18.71 -16.02
CA GLU A 318 -35.09 19.58 -16.58
C GLU A 318 -35.50 20.72 -15.64
N GLN A 319 -35.20 20.58 -14.35
CA GLN A 319 -35.49 21.56 -13.30
C GLN A 319 -34.30 22.49 -13.00
N LEU A 320 -33.16 22.30 -13.69
CA LEU A 320 -31.98 23.14 -13.49
C LEU A 320 -32.20 24.55 -14.06
N PRO A 321 -31.57 25.58 -13.47
CA PRO A 321 -31.57 26.93 -14.04
C PRO A 321 -31.06 26.96 -15.50
N PRO A 322 -31.62 27.83 -16.36
CA PRO A 322 -31.22 27.90 -17.76
C PRO A 322 -29.75 28.28 -17.94
N ASP A 323 -29.20 29.09 -17.04
CA ASP A 323 -27.79 29.49 -17.04
C ASP A 323 -26.87 28.29 -16.77
N GLU A 324 -27.26 27.42 -15.84
CA GLU A 324 -26.51 26.21 -15.51
C GLU A 324 -26.57 25.18 -16.66
N ILE A 325 -27.73 25.03 -17.31
CA ILE A 325 -27.85 24.19 -18.51
C ILE A 325 -26.97 24.73 -19.64
N LYS A 326 -26.92 26.06 -19.81
CA LYS A 326 -26.06 26.72 -20.80
C LYS A 326 -24.59 26.45 -20.51
N GLU A 327 -24.14 26.57 -19.26
CA GLU A 327 -22.77 26.28 -18.83
C GLU A 327 -22.38 24.81 -19.10
N LEU A 328 -23.26 23.87 -18.74
CA LEU A 328 -23.05 22.43 -19.00
C LEU A 328 -22.92 22.15 -20.50
N CYS A 329 -23.74 22.78 -21.34
CA CYS A 329 -23.66 22.64 -22.79
C CYS A 329 -22.39 23.28 -23.37
N GLN A 330 -22.00 24.46 -22.89
CA GLN A 330 -20.79 25.18 -23.34
C GLN A 330 -19.52 24.38 -23.11
N SER A 331 -19.47 23.57 -22.06
CA SER A 331 -18.34 22.69 -21.78
C SER A 331 -18.17 21.53 -22.77
N VAL A 332 -19.20 21.22 -23.56
CA VAL A 332 -19.21 20.19 -24.62
C VAL A 332 -19.15 20.82 -26.01
N MET A 333 -19.89 21.92 -26.20
CA MET A 333 -19.93 22.72 -27.42
C MET A 333 -19.59 24.17 -27.08
N PRO A 334 -18.33 24.61 -27.25
CA PRO A 334 -17.90 25.97 -26.91
C PRO A 334 -18.60 27.07 -27.71
N ALA A 335 -19.08 26.75 -28.92
CA ALA A 335 -19.79 27.67 -29.80
C ALA A 335 -21.14 27.10 -30.24
N GLY A 336 -22.14 27.97 -30.41
CA GLY A 336 -23.44 27.60 -31.00
C GLY A 336 -24.48 27.03 -30.02
N VAL A 337 -24.24 27.09 -28.70
CA VAL A 337 -25.20 26.63 -27.67
C VAL A 337 -26.55 27.37 -27.74
N ASP A 338 -26.54 28.64 -28.11
CA ASP A 338 -27.79 29.41 -28.23
C ASP A 338 -28.62 29.03 -29.46
N LYS A 339 -28.04 28.31 -30.44
CA LYS A 339 -28.69 27.93 -31.71
C LYS A 339 -29.39 26.57 -31.66
N ILE A 340 -29.17 25.78 -30.61
CA ILE A 340 -29.72 24.42 -30.46
C ILE A 340 -31.03 24.42 -29.67
N SER A 341 -31.88 23.41 -29.94
CA SER A 341 -33.18 23.30 -29.28
C SER A 341 -33.06 23.01 -27.79
N THR A 342 -34.08 23.34 -27.00
CA THR A 342 -34.10 23.06 -25.55
C THR A 342 -33.93 21.57 -25.25
N SER A 343 -34.54 20.70 -26.06
CA SER A 343 -34.35 19.24 -25.97
C SER A 343 -32.89 18.83 -26.20
N GLN A 344 -32.23 19.41 -27.21
CA GLN A 344 -30.80 19.16 -27.48
C GLN A 344 -29.91 19.66 -26.34
N LYS A 345 -30.23 20.81 -25.74
CA LYS A 345 -29.53 21.33 -24.55
C LYS A 345 -29.59 20.35 -23.38
N TYR A 346 -30.77 19.78 -23.10
CA TYR A 346 -30.89 18.76 -22.05
C TYR A 346 -30.09 17.49 -22.33
N VAL A 347 -30.04 17.04 -23.59
CA VAL A 347 -29.21 15.88 -23.97
C VAL A 347 -27.73 16.15 -23.74
N LEU A 348 -27.21 17.30 -24.17
CA LEU A 348 -25.80 17.67 -23.95
C LEU A 348 -25.49 17.85 -22.45
N ALA A 349 -26.38 18.47 -21.69
CA ALA A 349 -26.23 18.60 -20.24
C ALA A 349 -26.19 17.23 -19.54
N ARG A 350 -27.07 16.29 -19.91
CA ARG A 350 -27.05 14.90 -19.40
C ARG A 350 -25.72 14.21 -19.74
N GLN A 351 -25.24 14.31 -20.98
CA GLN A 351 -23.96 13.73 -21.40
C GLN A 351 -22.79 14.29 -20.57
N ARG A 352 -22.77 15.61 -20.36
CA ARG A 352 -21.76 16.27 -19.53
C ARG A 352 -21.78 15.78 -18.08
N LEU A 353 -22.96 15.74 -17.47
CA LEU A 353 -23.13 15.28 -16.09
C LEU A 353 -22.70 13.82 -15.93
N VAL A 354 -23.02 12.94 -16.89
CA VAL A 354 -22.54 11.55 -16.88
C VAL A 354 -21.01 11.49 -16.93
N LYS A 355 -20.35 12.31 -17.77
CA LYS A 355 -18.88 12.39 -17.81
C LYS A 355 -18.29 12.83 -16.46
N LEU A 356 -18.88 13.84 -15.82
CA LEU A 356 -18.46 14.33 -14.50
C LEU A 356 -18.64 13.27 -13.40
N ILE A 357 -19.78 12.59 -13.37
CA ILE A 357 -20.08 11.51 -12.41
C ILE A 357 -19.05 10.39 -12.57
N ASN A 358 -18.80 9.93 -13.81
CA ASN A 358 -17.83 8.88 -14.07
C ASN A 358 -16.41 9.29 -13.66
N ASN A 359 -16.02 10.54 -13.90
CA ASN A 359 -14.71 11.03 -13.47
C ASN A 359 -14.58 11.06 -11.94
N ARG A 360 -15.57 11.62 -11.23
CA ARG A 360 -15.58 11.65 -9.76
C ARG A 360 -15.62 10.24 -9.17
N ALA A 361 -16.33 9.30 -9.79
CA ALA A 361 -16.33 7.90 -9.36
C ALA A 361 -14.95 7.23 -9.47
N LYS A 362 -14.18 7.54 -10.54
CA LYS A 362 -12.78 7.11 -10.68
C LYS A 362 -11.89 7.72 -9.60
N LEU A 363 -11.97 9.04 -9.40
CA LEU A 363 -11.22 9.74 -8.35
C LEU A 363 -11.52 9.17 -6.96
N LEU A 364 -12.79 8.88 -6.63
CA LEU A 364 -13.17 8.24 -5.38
C LEU A 364 -12.54 6.85 -5.22
N SER A 365 -12.47 6.06 -6.30
CA SER A 365 -11.85 4.73 -6.25
C SER A 365 -10.34 4.79 -6.04
N LEU A 366 -9.65 5.70 -6.75
CA LEU A 366 -8.21 5.92 -6.58
C LEU A 366 -7.91 6.44 -5.18
N CYS A 367 -8.70 7.39 -4.70
CA CYS A 367 -8.54 7.97 -3.38
C CYS A 367 -8.74 6.93 -2.26
N SER A 368 -9.77 6.08 -2.36
CA SER A 368 -9.99 4.98 -1.43
C SER A 368 -8.81 4.00 -1.43
N TYR A 369 -8.30 3.64 -2.61
CA TYR A 369 -7.14 2.75 -2.75
C TYR A 369 -5.87 3.35 -2.12
N ILE A 370 -5.58 4.63 -2.39
CA ILE A 370 -4.45 5.34 -1.79
C ILE A 370 -4.58 5.37 -0.25
N ILE A 371 -5.76 5.66 0.29
CA ILE A 371 -6.00 5.67 1.75
C ILE A 371 -5.71 4.29 2.36
N GLU A 372 -6.26 3.23 1.78
CA GLU A 372 -6.06 1.86 2.26
C GLU A 372 -4.58 1.45 2.23
N THR A 373 -3.90 1.76 1.14
CA THR A 373 -2.47 1.44 0.95
C THR A 373 -1.60 2.27 1.89
N CYS A 374 -1.88 3.56 2.06
CA CYS A 374 -1.18 4.42 3.04
C CYS A 374 -1.30 3.86 4.45
N LEU A 375 -2.51 3.42 4.86
CA LEU A 375 -2.71 2.84 6.19
C LEU A 375 -1.93 1.52 6.35
N PHE A 376 -1.89 0.69 5.32
CA PHE A 376 -1.13 -0.56 5.33
C PHE A 376 0.37 -0.30 5.48
N ILE A 377 0.93 0.55 4.62
CA ILE A 377 2.35 0.90 4.64
C ILE A 377 2.72 1.55 5.97
N PHE A 378 1.91 2.49 6.45
CA PHE A 378 2.14 3.18 7.71
C PHE A 378 2.13 2.20 8.89
N TRP A 379 1.14 1.30 8.95
CA TRP A 379 1.08 0.25 9.97
C TRP A 379 2.33 -0.63 9.95
N ARG A 380 2.75 -1.12 8.78
CA ARG A 380 3.92 -2.02 8.65
C ARG A 380 5.24 -1.34 9.03
N HIS A 381 5.42 -0.07 8.68
CA HIS A 381 6.61 0.70 9.09
C HIS A 381 6.60 0.99 10.60
N LEU A 382 5.45 1.37 11.18
CA LEU A 382 5.34 1.54 12.64
C LEU A 382 5.61 0.24 13.38
N GLU A 383 5.07 -0.89 12.91
CA GLU A 383 5.33 -2.20 13.49
C GLU A 383 6.82 -2.53 13.47
N HIS A 384 7.49 -2.29 12.33
CA HIS A 384 8.93 -2.48 12.23
C HIS A 384 9.72 -1.57 13.19
N TYR A 385 9.49 -0.25 13.14
CA TYR A 385 10.28 0.70 13.94
C TYR A 385 10.02 0.59 15.45
N LEU A 386 8.78 0.36 15.87
CA LEU A 386 8.43 0.33 17.29
C LEU A 386 8.68 -1.04 17.94
N LEU A 387 8.50 -2.15 17.20
CA LEU A 387 8.60 -3.50 17.77
C LEU A 387 9.86 -4.27 17.36
N HIS A 388 10.40 -4.05 16.17
CA HIS A 388 11.45 -4.91 15.60
C HIS A 388 12.80 -4.21 15.40
N CYS A 389 12.83 -2.88 15.33
CA CYS A 389 14.07 -2.12 15.10
C CYS A 389 14.94 -2.09 16.37
N THR A 390 16.20 -2.52 16.26
CA THR A 390 17.22 -2.38 17.31
C THR A 390 17.97 -1.06 17.15
N PRO A 391 17.91 -0.13 18.12
CA PRO A 391 18.55 1.18 18.01
C PRO A 391 20.07 1.08 17.91
N ALA A 392 20.69 1.94 17.11
CA ALA A 392 22.14 1.93 16.93
C ALA A 392 22.93 2.28 18.20
N ASP A 393 22.33 3.05 19.11
CA ASP A 393 22.95 3.50 20.36
C ASP A 393 23.00 2.41 21.45
N SER A 394 22.24 1.32 21.24
CA SER A 394 22.17 0.19 22.18
C SER A 394 23.26 -0.88 21.93
N GLN A 395 24.15 -0.67 20.95
CA GLN A 395 25.30 -1.53 20.72
C GLN A 395 26.55 -1.02 21.45
N ASP A 396 26.97 -1.77 22.47
CA ASP A 396 28.23 -1.58 23.18
C ASP A 396 29.41 -1.71 22.20
N PRO A 397 30.24 -0.67 21.97
CA PRO A 397 31.24 -0.64 20.89
C PRO A 397 32.34 -1.69 21.02
N LEU A 398 32.49 -2.33 22.19
CA LEU A 398 33.48 -3.39 22.42
C LEU A 398 33.02 -4.79 21.96
N LEU A 399 31.71 -5.00 21.72
CA LEU A 399 31.18 -6.29 21.25
C LEU A 399 31.01 -6.37 19.73
N SER A 400 30.88 -5.24 19.03
CA SER A 400 30.81 -5.22 17.56
C SER A 400 32.12 -5.68 16.90
N SER A 401 33.27 -5.51 17.55
CA SER A 401 34.56 -6.01 17.03
C SER A 401 34.68 -7.54 17.13
N ARG A 402 34.04 -8.20 18.11
CA ARG A 402 34.10 -9.68 18.22
C ARG A 402 33.06 -10.41 17.38
N MET A 403 31.94 -9.77 17.04
CA MET A 403 30.92 -10.40 16.18
C MET A 403 31.21 -10.25 14.67
N SER A 404 32.07 -9.31 14.28
CA SER A 404 32.50 -9.17 12.88
C SER A 404 33.64 -10.14 12.47
N PHE A 405 34.46 -10.63 13.41
CA PHE A 405 35.59 -11.53 13.12
C PHE A 405 35.34 -13.03 13.38
N LYS A 406 34.15 -13.43 13.86
CA LYS A 406 33.80 -14.86 14.07
C LYS A 406 32.77 -15.44 13.12
N LYS A 407 32.27 -14.67 12.13
CA LYS A 407 31.43 -15.19 11.03
C LYS A 407 32.25 -15.45 9.76
N GLY A 408 33.51 -15.85 9.93
CA GLY A 408 34.48 -15.98 8.83
C GLY A 408 35.22 -17.32 8.73
N ARG A 409 35.05 -18.29 9.65
CA ARG A 409 35.67 -19.62 9.48
C ARG A 409 34.81 -20.73 10.09
N LEU A 410 34.52 -21.73 9.26
CA LEU A 410 33.86 -23.01 9.51
C LEU A 410 32.33 -23.02 9.38
N GLN A 411 31.85 -22.89 8.15
CA GLN A 411 30.70 -23.66 7.66
C GLN A 411 30.95 -23.94 6.17
N ASP A 412 31.53 -25.12 5.91
CA ASP A 412 31.55 -25.72 4.58
C ASP A 412 30.12 -26.09 4.16
N SER A 413 29.89 -26.01 2.84
CA SER A 413 28.85 -26.73 2.07
C SER A 413 27.40 -26.20 2.06
N PHE A 414 27.05 -25.64 0.89
CA PHE A 414 25.74 -25.47 0.25
C PHE A 414 24.71 -24.49 0.86
N GLY A 415 24.51 -23.35 0.18
CA GLY A 415 23.36 -22.44 0.36
C GLY A 415 23.75 -20.97 0.23
N SER A 416 23.51 -20.37 -0.93
CA SER A 416 23.76 -18.94 -1.24
C SER A 416 22.65 -18.05 -0.64
N ASP A 417 22.95 -17.34 0.44
CA ASP A 417 22.11 -16.24 0.93
C ASP A 417 22.66 -14.90 0.41
N SER A 418 22.31 -14.55 -0.84
CA SER A 418 22.42 -13.20 -1.41
C SER A 418 21.19 -12.36 -1.04
N ASN A 419 20.89 -12.28 0.25
CA ASN A 419 19.81 -11.43 0.76
C ASN A 419 20.25 -9.96 0.71
N LEU A 420 19.80 -9.26 -0.34
CA LEU A 420 19.40 -7.85 -0.36
C LEU A 420 20.16 -6.96 0.65
N ASP A 421 21.29 -6.39 0.22
CA ASP A 421 22.08 -5.39 0.96
C ASP A 421 21.38 -4.00 1.01
N PHE A 422 20.06 -3.99 1.23
CA PHE A 422 19.23 -2.80 1.41
C PHE A 422 19.30 -2.28 2.86
N SER A 423 19.85 -3.09 3.77
CA SER A 423 20.19 -2.69 5.14
C SER A 423 21.30 -1.65 5.22
N SER A 424 22.15 -1.53 4.19
CA SER A 424 23.31 -0.64 4.21
C SER A 424 22.96 0.86 4.14
N GLY A 425 21.70 1.22 3.83
CA GLY A 425 21.21 2.60 3.79
C GLY A 425 20.34 3.03 4.98
N LEU A 426 19.94 2.10 5.85
CA LEU A 426 19.35 2.43 7.16
C LEU A 426 20.50 2.95 8.04
N ASN A 427 20.88 4.21 7.81
CA ASN A 427 21.65 5.00 8.76
C ASN A 427 21.07 4.75 10.14
N ARG A 428 21.81 3.97 10.94
CA ARG A 428 21.73 3.83 12.39
C ARG A 428 20.55 4.60 13.01
N VAL A 429 19.36 4.02 12.97
CA VAL A 429 18.17 4.63 13.59
C VAL A 429 18.46 4.72 15.08
N SER A 430 18.50 5.95 15.60
CA SER A 430 18.78 6.20 17.01
C SER A 430 17.55 5.90 17.86
N GLN A 431 17.74 5.72 19.16
CA GLN A 431 16.60 5.57 20.07
C GLN A 431 15.74 6.85 20.10
N HIS A 432 16.37 8.01 19.95
CA HIS A 432 15.70 9.31 19.84
C HIS A 432 14.76 9.37 18.61
N ASP A 433 15.20 8.87 17.45
CA ASP A 433 14.36 8.88 16.23
C ASP A 433 13.07 8.05 16.41
N ILE A 434 13.16 6.94 17.15
CA ILE A 434 12.01 6.07 17.43
C ILE A 434 11.04 6.73 18.40
N GLU A 435 11.55 7.39 19.44
CA GLU A 435 10.74 8.14 20.41
C GLU A 435 10.06 9.34 19.75
N GLN A 436 10.79 10.09 18.92
CA GLN A 436 10.24 11.18 18.13
C GLN A 436 9.16 10.68 17.17
N LEU A 437 9.41 9.58 16.45
CA LEU A 437 8.41 8.94 15.59
C LEU A 437 7.14 8.59 16.38
N GLN A 438 7.27 8.02 17.58
CA GLN A 438 6.11 7.65 18.39
C GLN A 438 5.25 8.88 18.77
N VAL A 439 5.89 9.97 19.20
CA VAL A 439 5.21 11.22 19.55
C VAL A 439 4.55 11.85 18.33
N GLU A 440 5.29 12.00 17.24
CA GLU A 440 4.80 12.60 15.99
C GLU A 440 3.70 11.75 15.34
N ALA A 441 3.79 10.43 15.39
CA ALA A 441 2.77 9.52 14.87
C ALA A 441 1.48 9.60 15.70
N THR A 442 1.59 9.73 17.02
CA THR A 442 0.44 9.90 17.92
C THR A 442 -0.28 11.21 17.65
N ASN A 443 0.48 12.30 17.46
CA ASN A 443 -0.09 13.62 17.17
C ASN A 443 -0.71 13.69 15.76
N SER A 444 -0.01 13.13 14.77
CA SER A 444 -0.44 13.20 13.37
C SER A 444 -1.59 12.24 13.04
N PHE A 445 -1.68 11.10 13.72
CA PHE A 445 -2.77 10.12 13.61
C PHE A 445 -3.81 10.29 14.73
N GLY A 446 -4.19 11.53 15.04
CA GLY A 446 -5.15 11.86 16.09
C GLY A 446 -6.61 11.47 15.80
N GLU A 447 -7.49 11.65 16.80
CA GLU A 447 -8.89 11.20 16.76
C GLU A 447 -9.70 11.78 15.59
N SER A 448 -9.44 13.03 15.20
CA SER A 448 -10.12 13.69 14.08
C SER A 448 -9.87 12.96 12.75
N LEU A 449 -8.61 12.57 12.48
CA LEU A 449 -8.27 11.81 11.27
C LEU A 449 -8.87 10.41 11.33
N GLN A 450 -8.77 9.73 12.49
CA GLN A 450 -9.36 8.40 12.68
C GLN A 450 -10.87 8.42 12.43
N LYS A 451 -11.59 9.41 12.96
CA LYS A 451 -13.03 9.56 12.72
C LYS A 451 -13.35 9.71 11.24
N LYS A 452 -12.66 10.62 10.55
CA LYS A 452 -12.83 10.83 9.09
C LYS A 452 -12.60 9.54 8.30
N LEU A 453 -11.56 8.77 8.61
CA LEU A 453 -11.28 7.49 7.95
C LEU A 453 -12.41 6.46 8.14
N LEU A 454 -12.98 6.38 9.35
CA LEU A 454 -14.11 5.50 9.63
C LEU A 454 -15.40 5.96 8.92
N ASP A 455 -15.60 7.26 8.78
CA ASP A 455 -16.73 7.83 8.04
C ASP A 455 -16.63 7.46 6.55
N ILE A 456 -15.42 7.53 5.96
CA ILE A 456 -15.16 7.10 4.56
C ILE A 456 -15.55 5.63 4.35
N GLU A 457 -15.12 4.75 5.26
CA GLU A 457 -15.46 3.33 5.17
C GLU A 457 -16.98 3.11 5.23
N GLY A 458 -17.66 3.86 6.10
CA GLY A 458 -19.11 3.83 6.23
C GLY A 458 -19.86 4.31 5.00
N LEU A 459 -19.41 5.40 4.38
CA LEU A 459 -20.06 6.05 3.24
C LEU A 459 -19.83 5.32 1.91
N TYR A 460 -18.65 4.72 1.73
CA TYR A 460 -18.21 4.25 0.41
C TYR A 460 -17.71 2.81 0.40
N SER A 461 -16.81 2.44 1.31
CA SER A 461 -16.20 1.10 1.28
C SER A 461 -17.21 0.00 1.58
N LYS A 462 -18.17 0.20 2.50
CA LYS A 462 -19.23 -0.79 2.81
C LYS A 462 -20.13 -1.14 1.62
N VAL A 463 -20.28 -0.22 0.67
CA VAL A 463 -21.11 -0.42 -0.54
C VAL A 463 -20.36 -1.27 -1.58
N ARG A 464 -19.02 -1.17 -1.61
CA ARG A 464 -18.17 -1.86 -2.59
C ARG A 464 -17.49 -3.13 -2.07
N SER A 465 -17.29 -3.23 -0.76
CA SER A 465 -16.64 -4.33 -0.08
C SER A 465 -17.35 -4.66 1.22
N ARG A 466 -17.56 -5.95 1.50
CA ARG A 466 -18.14 -6.41 2.79
C ARG A 466 -17.14 -6.28 3.95
N TYR A 467 -15.92 -5.80 3.71
CA TYR A 467 -14.81 -5.82 4.65
C TYR A 467 -14.47 -4.42 5.17
N THR A 468 -14.25 -4.32 6.48
CA THR A 468 -13.85 -3.08 7.16
C THR A 468 -12.33 -2.98 7.31
N PHE A 469 -11.64 -2.90 6.16
CA PHE A 469 -10.17 -2.88 6.10
C PHE A 469 -9.57 -1.64 6.77
N ILE A 470 -10.12 -0.45 6.49
CA ILE A 470 -9.71 0.82 7.09
C ILE A 470 -9.86 0.74 8.61
N GLN A 471 -11.00 0.24 9.10
CA GLN A 471 -11.24 0.11 10.54
C GLN A 471 -10.27 -0.86 11.22
N ALA A 472 -9.92 -1.96 10.57
CA ALA A 472 -8.94 -2.91 11.09
C ALA A 472 -7.55 -2.27 11.22
N LEU A 473 -7.08 -1.57 10.18
CA LEU A 473 -5.78 -0.89 10.19
C LEU A 473 -5.73 0.26 11.20
N VAL A 474 -6.77 1.10 11.27
CA VAL A 474 -6.88 2.16 12.29
C VAL A 474 -6.76 1.59 13.70
N ARG A 475 -7.41 0.44 13.98
CA ARG A 475 -7.29 -0.25 15.28
C ARG A 475 -5.87 -0.74 15.54
N ARG A 476 -5.20 -1.32 14.55
CA ARG A 476 -3.82 -1.83 14.67
C ARG A 476 -2.83 -0.71 14.92
N ILE A 477 -2.87 0.37 14.12
CA ILE A 477 -2.03 1.56 14.29
C ILE A 477 -2.24 2.16 15.67
N ARG A 478 -3.49 2.36 16.09
CA ARG A 478 -3.81 2.86 17.43
C ARG A 478 -3.30 1.93 18.54
N GLY A 479 -3.34 0.62 18.32
CA GLY A 479 -2.76 -0.37 19.22
C GLY A 479 -1.26 -0.18 19.39
N LEU A 480 -0.52 -0.04 18.28
CA LEU A 480 0.93 0.18 18.28
C LEU A 480 1.31 1.48 18.99
N LEU A 481 0.63 2.58 18.71
CA LEU A 481 0.95 3.90 19.28
C LEU A 481 0.72 3.98 20.80
N ARG A 482 -0.09 3.08 21.36
CA ARG A 482 -0.35 2.98 22.81
C ARG A 482 0.68 2.12 23.55
N ILE A 483 1.53 1.37 22.84
CA ILE A 483 2.57 0.56 23.47
C ILE A 483 3.72 1.50 23.82
N SER A 484 3.87 1.89 25.10
CA SER A 484 5.14 2.44 25.56
C SER A 484 6.19 1.34 25.50
N ARG A 485 7.30 1.59 24.81
CA ARG A 485 8.54 0.83 25.00
C ARG A 485 9.00 1.11 26.43
N THR A 486 8.85 0.12 27.32
CA THR A 486 9.42 0.15 28.68
C THR A 486 10.90 -0.18 28.64
#